data_AF-A0A9E5H2P7-F1
#
_entry.id   AF-A0A9E5H2P7-F1
#
_cell.length_a   1.000
_cell.length_b   1.000
_cell.length_c   1.000
_cell.angle_alpha   90.00
_cell.angle_beta   90.00
_cell.angle_gamma   90.00
#
_symmetry.space_group_name_H-M   'P 1'
#
loop_
_entity.id
_entity.type
_entity.pdbx_description
1 polymer ?
#
loop_
_entity_poly.entity_id
_entity_poly.type
_entity_poly.pdbx_seq_one_letter_code
_entity_poly.pdbx_strand_id
1 'polypeptide(L)'
;MKVIKYMLFASFILVFLNCEREDDKLFSSENSFVRFFLLVDNNNNVLEFPEKNGGLVAKSTYTKDNLKTLKVPVAITTGSIENSIQVGFETEVSGLTDYTIFPVNSLSFTNEKRVDTIYIKVNENWDLSKNPQIKLTLTNSSNPSIAIGMQNESISNKELIINFTETTFSYFFNINRKEISGANQESFDFKVVFPNGFIKEDIENSSLFSAPSTFNYSIVKKPITKEDEVEFTFTLNENLPDDSSLDASLTLVDVPNYVKGINKFLDINKPIKINRSGNPVVNFYNLSNPFYRLFGEYWRYDTNDMICEWANTSVFPKPVIVTKDNPNGFLFSNNGTPNDTSDDIYHHKFRLGFVGNSAPIGTNPFSLRNLFDGASVRSPGFNLTEAIEFFPKNGNSTTEGIVNVITQRIVIISLASGIPYTVPISGTGTYKLVNSTNNLWKIELEILVDCSEINGEIVTINYILYNSNSYPDPDPINGSCPRVINL
;
A
#
# COMPACT_ATOMS: atom_id res chain seq x y z
N MET A 1 30.94 22.74 57.57
CA MET A 1 30.41 22.83 56.19
C MET A 1 31.40 22.48 55.07
N LYS A 2 32.74 22.47 55.28
CA LYS A 2 33.69 22.08 54.22
C LYS A 2 33.84 20.56 54.02
N VAL A 3 33.65 19.75 55.06
CA VAL A 3 33.83 18.27 54.99
C VAL A 3 32.66 17.57 54.25
N ILE A 4 31.43 18.07 54.40
CA ILE A 4 30.24 17.54 53.69
C ILE A 4 30.34 17.77 52.17
N LYS A 5 30.97 18.88 51.73
CA LYS A 5 31.19 19.17 50.31
C LYS A 5 32.17 18.18 49.65
N TYR A 6 33.18 17.69 50.38
CA TYR A 6 34.12 16.71 49.83
C TYR A 6 33.57 15.28 49.83
N MET A 7 32.73 14.89 50.80
CA MET A 7 32.02 13.60 50.73
C MET A 7 30.98 13.54 49.61
N LEU A 8 30.22 14.62 49.39
CA LEU A 8 29.26 14.67 48.27
C LEU A 8 29.96 14.66 46.90
N PHE A 9 31.14 15.25 46.78
CA PHE A 9 31.93 15.22 45.54
C PHE A 9 32.57 13.84 45.28
N ALA A 10 33.02 13.15 46.34
CA ALA A 10 33.52 11.78 46.22
C ALA A 10 32.40 10.76 45.88
N SER A 11 31.19 10.95 46.41
CA SER A 11 30.03 10.12 46.06
C SER A 11 29.48 10.40 44.65
N PHE A 12 29.71 11.60 44.10
CA PHE A 12 29.33 11.92 42.71
C PHE A 12 30.34 11.35 41.70
N ILE A 13 31.63 11.26 42.04
CA ILE A 13 32.67 10.67 41.17
C ILE A 13 32.57 9.13 41.09
N LEU A 14 32.06 8.47 42.13
CA LEU A 14 31.78 7.02 42.08
C LEU A 14 30.60 6.64 41.17
N VAL A 15 29.71 7.59 40.84
CA VAL A 15 28.60 7.34 39.89
C VAL A 15 29.08 7.47 38.42
N PHE A 16 30.19 8.17 38.16
CA PHE A 16 30.77 8.30 36.81
C PHE A 16 31.87 7.27 36.50
N LEU A 17 32.19 6.37 37.42
CA LEU A 17 33.10 5.24 37.15
C LEU A 17 32.37 3.94 36.79
N ASN A 18 31.03 3.92 36.81
CA ASN A 18 30.24 2.97 36.02
C ASN A 18 30.03 3.51 34.60
N CYS A 19 31.12 3.91 33.94
CA CYS A 19 31.15 3.76 32.50
C CYS A 19 31.00 2.26 32.26
N GLU A 20 29.82 1.84 31.83
CA GLU A 20 29.69 0.63 31.01
C GLU A 20 30.83 0.72 29.99
N ARG A 21 31.75 -0.25 30.03
CA ARG A 21 32.70 -0.42 28.95
C ARG A 21 31.85 -0.55 27.70
N GLU A 22 31.86 0.49 26.87
CA GLU A 22 31.33 0.41 25.52
C GLU A 22 31.96 -0.82 24.89
N ASP A 23 31.11 -1.81 24.63
CA ASP A 23 31.47 -3.05 23.96
C ASP A 23 32.29 -2.70 22.72
N ASP A 24 33.51 -3.23 22.64
CA ASP A 24 34.21 -3.36 21.37
C ASP A 24 33.35 -4.30 20.50
N LYS A 25 32.43 -3.71 19.74
CA LYS A 25 31.54 -4.37 18.76
C LYS A 25 32.30 -4.85 17.52
N LEU A 26 33.64 -4.74 17.54
CA LEU A 26 34.55 -5.22 16.50
C LEU A 26 35.13 -6.55 16.94
N PHE A 27 35.27 -7.47 16.00
CA PHE A 27 35.79 -8.82 16.18
C PHE A 27 37.20 -8.80 16.80
N SER A 28 37.31 -8.69 18.13
CA SER A 28 38.58 -8.62 18.84
C SER A 28 39.01 -10.02 19.28
N SER A 29 40.32 -10.25 19.31
CA SER A 29 40.91 -11.54 19.69
C SER A 29 40.91 -11.81 21.20
N GLU A 30 40.65 -10.78 22.02
CA GLU A 30 40.83 -10.88 23.48
C GLU A 30 39.68 -11.63 24.16
N ASN A 31 38.48 -11.65 23.57
CA ASN A 31 37.32 -12.41 24.06
C ASN A 31 36.63 -13.12 22.90
N SER A 32 36.88 -14.42 22.74
CA SER A 32 36.24 -15.21 21.69
C SER A 32 34.94 -15.87 22.14
N PHE A 33 33.84 -15.64 21.43
CA PHE A 33 32.52 -16.17 21.77
C PHE A 33 31.57 -16.28 20.57
N VAL A 34 30.50 -17.06 20.72
CA VAL A 34 29.39 -17.17 19.76
C VAL A 34 28.07 -16.80 20.41
N ARG A 35 27.19 -16.08 19.70
CA ARG A 35 25.91 -15.60 20.22
C ARG A 35 24.82 -15.53 19.17
N PHE A 36 23.56 -15.60 19.59
CA PHE A 36 22.46 -15.09 18.78
C PHE A 36 22.65 -13.59 18.55
N PHE A 37 22.45 -13.15 17.32
CA PHE A 37 22.64 -11.75 16.91
C PHE A 37 21.42 -11.21 16.18
N LEU A 38 20.22 -11.56 16.65
CA LEU A 38 18.99 -11.06 16.08
C LEU A 38 18.84 -9.56 16.37
N LEU A 39 18.90 -8.73 15.34
CA LEU A 39 18.66 -7.29 15.40
C LEU A 39 17.31 -6.98 14.76
N VAL A 40 16.59 -6.02 15.33
CA VAL A 40 15.31 -5.54 14.81
C VAL A 40 15.30 -4.03 14.67
N ASP A 41 14.55 -3.51 13.70
CA ASP A 41 14.30 -2.08 13.54
C ASP A 41 13.24 -1.57 14.56
N ASN A 42 12.90 -0.28 14.47
CA ASN A 42 11.86 0.34 15.32
C ASN A 42 10.45 -0.22 15.07
N ASN A 43 10.23 -0.94 13.98
CA ASN A 43 8.99 -1.60 13.61
C ASN A 43 9.01 -3.10 13.91
N ASN A 44 10.01 -3.59 14.67
CA ASN A 44 10.21 -5.02 14.98
C ASN A 44 10.49 -5.92 13.76
N ASN A 45 10.87 -5.34 12.61
CA ASN A 45 11.35 -6.12 11.47
C ASN A 45 12.79 -6.58 11.73
N VAL A 46 13.07 -7.83 11.43
CA VAL A 46 14.42 -8.39 11.52
C VAL A 46 15.31 -7.76 10.46
N LEU A 47 16.47 -7.24 10.89
CA LEU A 47 17.47 -6.71 9.98
C LEU A 47 18.25 -7.86 9.34
N GLU A 48 18.28 -7.89 8.01
CA GLU A 48 19.06 -8.88 7.28
C GLU A 48 20.54 -8.47 7.27
N PHE A 49 21.43 -9.39 7.64
CA PHE A 49 22.86 -9.18 7.47
C PHE A 49 23.21 -8.95 5.99
N PRO A 50 24.15 -8.05 5.66
CA PRO A 50 25.18 -7.47 6.53
C PRO A 50 24.86 -6.08 7.11
N GLU A 51 23.59 -5.71 7.31
CA GLU A 51 23.26 -4.36 7.79
C GLU A 51 23.88 -4.04 9.16
N LYS A 52 24.90 -3.18 9.17
CA LYS A 52 25.66 -2.78 10.37
C LYS A 52 25.07 -1.51 10.96
N ASN A 53 24.05 -1.62 11.79
CA ASN A 53 23.64 -0.50 12.64
C ASN A 53 24.30 -0.59 14.02
N GLY A 54 25.34 0.20 14.24
CA GLY A 54 26.17 0.18 15.46
C GLY A 54 25.42 0.56 16.75
N GLY A 55 24.21 1.11 16.66
CA GLY A 55 23.39 1.49 17.82
C GLY A 55 22.46 0.40 18.35
N LEU A 56 22.26 -0.70 17.62
CA LEU A 56 21.29 -1.73 18.00
C LEU A 56 21.92 -2.82 18.90
N VAL A 57 21.09 -3.38 19.78
CA VAL A 57 21.46 -4.47 20.70
C VAL A 57 20.72 -5.73 20.28
N ALA A 58 21.43 -6.86 20.26
CA ALA A 58 20.85 -8.16 19.96
C ALA A 58 19.77 -8.54 20.98
N LYS A 59 18.67 -9.09 20.48
CA LYS A 59 17.52 -9.49 21.28
C LYS A 59 17.71 -10.90 21.83
N SER A 60 17.40 -11.08 23.11
CA SER A 60 17.22 -12.39 23.76
C SER A 60 15.76 -12.87 23.71
N THR A 61 14.83 -11.98 23.34
CA THR A 61 13.41 -12.30 23.12
C THR A 61 12.89 -11.57 21.90
N TYR A 62 12.17 -12.29 21.03
CA TYR A 62 11.52 -11.77 19.83
C TYR A 62 10.05 -12.16 19.84
N THR A 63 9.17 -11.26 19.42
CA THR A 63 7.74 -11.56 19.23
C THR A 63 7.46 -11.59 17.74
N LYS A 64 7.04 -12.76 17.25
CA LYS A 64 6.69 -13.03 15.86
C LYS A 64 5.21 -12.72 15.62
N ASP A 65 4.94 -11.98 14.54
CA ASP A 65 3.63 -11.45 14.18
C ASP A 65 3.24 -11.73 12.72
N ASN A 66 3.97 -12.62 12.04
CA ASN A 66 3.75 -12.98 10.63
C ASN A 66 4.22 -14.42 10.35
N LEU A 67 3.76 -15.02 9.25
CA LEU A 67 4.10 -16.36 8.77
C LEU A 67 5.38 -16.42 7.93
N LYS A 68 6.03 -15.28 7.66
CA LYS A 68 7.27 -15.24 6.88
C LYS A 68 8.39 -15.99 7.60
N THR A 69 9.32 -16.58 6.87
CA THR A 69 10.48 -17.26 7.47
C THR A 69 11.29 -16.30 8.35
N LEU A 70 11.42 -16.62 9.63
CA LEU A 70 12.26 -15.88 10.56
C LEU A 70 13.72 -16.31 10.35
N LYS A 71 14.57 -15.35 10.01
CA LYS A 71 16.03 -15.53 9.89
C LYS A 71 16.68 -15.13 11.22
N VAL A 72 17.23 -16.09 11.94
CA VAL A 72 17.95 -15.88 13.20
C VAL A 72 19.45 -15.95 12.94
N PRO A 73 20.14 -14.82 12.81
CA PRO A 73 21.58 -14.82 12.64
C PRO A 73 22.29 -15.17 13.96
N VAL A 74 23.38 -15.92 13.83
CA VAL A 74 24.30 -16.28 14.90
C VAL A 74 25.68 -15.82 14.48
N ALA A 75 26.35 -15.05 15.34
CA ALA A 75 27.63 -14.43 15.03
C ALA A 75 28.73 -15.01 15.90
N ILE A 76 29.88 -15.31 15.29
CA ILE A 76 31.11 -15.65 16.00
C ILE A 76 32.04 -14.44 16.08
N THR A 77 32.47 -14.11 17.29
CA THR A 77 33.50 -13.12 17.56
C THR A 77 34.76 -13.87 17.99
N THR A 78 35.80 -13.86 17.15
CA THR A 78 37.09 -14.51 17.42
C THR A 78 38.14 -13.97 16.45
N GLY A 79 39.42 -14.25 16.71
CA GLY A 79 40.52 -13.95 15.79
C GLY A 79 40.42 -14.73 14.47
N SER A 80 41.55 -14.99 13.80
CA SER A 80 41.58 -15.78 12.56
C SER A 80 41.04 -17.20 12.78
N ILE A 81 40.14 -17.64 11.88
CA ILE A 81 39.61 -19.00 11.87
C ILE A 81 40.37 -19.79 10.79
N GLU A 82 41.30 -20.65 11.22
CA GLU A 82 42.07 -21.50 10.30
C GLU A 82 41.29 -22.74 9.84
N ASN A 83 40.51 -23.35 10.74
CA ASN A 83 39.65 -24.49 10.49
C ASN A 83 38.20 -24.14 10.81
N SER A 84 37.25 -24.69 10.07
CA SER A 84 35.82 -24.43 10.30
C SER A 84 35.43 -24.77 11.76
N ILE A 85 34.77 -23.82 12.41
CA ILE A 85 34.25 -23.98 13.77
C ILE A 85 32.78 -24.38 13.66
N GLN A 86 32.42 -25.51 14.27
CA GLN A 86 31.05 -25.98 14.37
C GLN A 86 30.49 -25.60 15.73
N VAL A 87 29.30 -25.02 15.74
CA VAL A 87 28.60 -24.64 16.98
C VAL A 87 27.27 -25.37 17.02
N GLY A 88 27.06 -26.14 18.09
CA GLY A 88 25.81 -26.84 18.35
C GLY A 88 24.74 -25.91 18.95
N PHE A 89 23.49 -26.17 18.60
CA PHE A 89 22.34 -25.55 19.26
C PHE A 89 21.19 -26.55 19.43
N GLU A 90 20.35 -26.28 20.41
CA GLU A 90 19.13 -27.02 20.72
C GLU A 90 17.91 -26.13 20.52
N THR A 91 16.79 -26.78 20.20
CA THR A 91 15.49 -26.13 20.03
C THR A 91 14.47 -26.81 20.95
N GLU A 92 13.80 -26.02 21.79
CA GLU A 92 12.60 -26.42 22.52
C GLU A 92 11.39 -25.73 21.88
N VAL A 93 10.35 -26.47 21.53
CA VAL A 93 9.13 -25.94 20.93
C VAL A 93 7.92 -26.36 21.74
N SER A 94 7.05 -25.40 22.05
CA SER A 94 5.78 -25.63 22.73
C SER A 94 4.64 -24.96 21.95
N GLY A 95 3.43 -25.50 22.06
CA GLY A 95 2.21 -24.92 21.48
C GLY A 95 2.12 -24.89 19.94
N LEU A 96 3.13 -25.40 19.23
CA LEU A 96 3.18 -25.56 17.77
C LEU A 96 3.26 -27.04 17.39
N THR A 97 2.62 -27.41 16.27
CA THR A 97 2.58 -28.76 15.70
C THR A 97 3.17 -28.86 14.29
N ASP A 98 3.27 -27.77 13.54
CA ASP A 98 3.84 -27.77 12.19
C ASP A 98 4.82 -26.61 11.96
N TYR A 99 6.11 -26.94 11.92
CA TYR A 99 7.21 -26.00 11.74
C TYR A 99 8.44 -26.68 11.16
N THR A 100 9.30 -25.87 10.53
CA THR A 100 10.59 -26.29 9.98
C THR A 100 11.69 -25.39 10.52
N ILE A 101 12.77 -26.01 11.01
CA ILE A 101 13.98 -25.31 11.45
C ILE A 101 15.18 -25.86 10.66
N PHE A 102 15.92 -24.96 10.01
CA PHE A 102 17.10 -25.31 9.24
C PHE A 102 18.25 -24.32 9.52
N PRO A 103 19.50 -24.78 9.73
CA PRO A 103 19.91 -26.18 9.90
C PRO A 103 19.27 -26.80 11.16
N VAL A 104 19.41 -28.12 11.37
CA VAL A 104 18.66 -28.83 12.44
C VAL A 104 19.30 -28.66 13.83
N ASN A 105 20.62 -28.56 13.92
CA ASN A 105 21.32 -28.60 15.22
C ASN A 105 22.76 -28.03 15.23
N SER A 106 23.31 -27.62 14.09
CA SER A 106 24.69 -27.12 14.01
C SER A 106 24.84 -25.99 13.01
N LEU A 107 25.72 -25.05 13.34
CA LEU A 107 26.11 -23.91 12.50
C LEU A 107 27.61 -23.98 12.22
N SER A 108 28.02 -23.49 11.06
CA SER A 108 29.40 -23.57 10.59
C SER A 108 29.97 -22.20 10.28
N PHE A 109 31.11 -21.91 10.90
CA PHE A 109 31.81 -20.64 10.78
C PHE A 109 33.18 -20.81 10.13
N THR A 110 33.52 -19.88 9.23
CA THR A 110 34.85 -19.77 8.60
C THR A 110 35.33 -18.32 8.66
N ASN A 111 36.54 -18.07 8.18
CA ASN A 111 37.07 -16.71 8.14
C ASN A 111 36.22 -15.78 7.25
N GLU A 112 35.66 -16.32 6.17
CA GLU A 112 34.78 -15.66 5.20
C GLU A 112 33.31 -15.66 5.63
N LYS A 113 32.89 -16.63 6.47
CA LYS A 113 31.53 -16.79 7.00
C LYS A 113 31.53 -16.65 8.53
N ARG A 114 31.54 -15.40 9.01
CA ARG A 114 31.50 -15.05 10.45
C ARG A 114 30.09 -15.02 11.05
N VAL A 115 29.08 -15.11 10.20
CA VAL A 115 27.67 -15.17 10.59
C VAL A 115 27.04 -16.32 9.84
N ASP A 116 26.32 -17.16 10.58
CA ASP A 116 25.48 -18.22 10.04
C ASP A 116 24.03 -17.97 10.48
N THR A 117 23.05 -18.57 9.81
CA THR A 117 21.63 -18.26 10.03
C THR A 117 20.82 -19.52 10.28
N ILE A 118 20.00 -19.48 11.32
CA ILE A 118 18.92 -20.44 11.55
C ILE A 118 17.65 -19.88 10.92
N TYR A 119 17.03 -20.64 10.04
CA TYR A 119 15.77 -20.34 9.38
C TYR A 119 14.66 -21.06 10.12
N ILE A 120 13.67 -20.33 10.59
CA ILE A 120 12.50 -20.85 11.29
C ILE A 120 11.26 -20.50 10.48
N LYS A 121 10.56 -21.52 10.00
CA LYS A 121 9.28 -21.39 9.30
C LYS A 121 8.20 -22.10 10.09
N VAL A 122 7.08 -21.42 10.34
CA VAL A 122 5.89 -22.02 10.95
C VAL A 122 4.89 -22.25 9.83
N ASN A 123 4.42 -23.49 9.66
CA ASN A 123 3.54 -23.88 8.54
C ASN A 123 2.09 -24.05 8.99
N GLU A 124 1.72 -23.44 10.12
CA GLU A 124 0.37 -23.45 10.67
C GLU A 124 -0.03 -22.07 11.20
N ASN A 125 -1.34 -21.84 11.31
CA ASN A 125 -1.86 -20.73 12.08
C ASN A 125 -1.73 -21.08 13.57
N TRP A 126 -0.98 -20.28 14.32
CA TRP A 126 -0.72 -20.56 15.73
C TRP A 126 -1.89 -20.16 16.63
N ASP A 127 -2.18 -21.01 17.62
CA ASP A 127 -3.23 -20.79 18.62
C ASP A 127 -2.60 -20.29 19.93
N LEU A 128 -2.81 -19.02 20.25
CA LEU A 128 -2.24 -18.40 21.45
C LEU A 128 -2.69 -19.07 22.75
N SER A 129 -3.85 -19.73 22.77
CA SER A 129 -4.32 -20.45 23.97
C SER A 129 -3.41 -21.62 24.35
N LYS A 130 -2.60 -22.11 23.40
CA LYS A 130 -1.59 -23.15 23.60
C LYS A 130 -0.23 -22.60 24.04
N ASN A 131 -0.10 -21.28 24.23
CA ASN A 131 1.14 -20.58 24.56
C ASN A 131 2.32 -20.98 23.64
N PRO A 132 2.19 -20.78 22.32
CA PRO A 132 3.21 -21.15 21.35
C PRO A 132 4.53 -20.41 21.62
N GLN A 133 5.63 -21.15 21.62
CA GLN A 133 6.97 -20.63 21.85
C GLN A 133 8.04 -21.50 21.17
N ILE A 134 9.09 -20.87 20.67
CA ILE A 134 10.32 -21.54 20.23
C ILE A 134 11.48 -20.97 21.05
N LYS A 135 12.20 -21.81 21.78
CA LYS A 135 13.42 -21.44 22.50
C LYS A 135 14.61 -22.08 21.81
N LEU A 136 15.57 -21.25 21.42
CA LEU A 136 16.87 -21.67 20.90
C LEU A 136 17.95 -21.49 21.98
N THR A 137 18.81 -22.49 22.14
CA THR A 137 19.91 -22.46 23.10
C THR A 137 21.20 -22.92 22.41
N LEU A 138 22.25 -22.09 22.45
CA LEU A 138 23.59 -22.51 22.01
C LEU A 138 24.19 -23.45 23.07
N THR A 139 24.79 -24.57 22.64
CA THR A 139 25.20 -25.64 23.58
C THR A 139 26.69 -25.90 23.61
N ASN A 140 27.36 -25.99 22.45
CA ASN A 140 28.78 -26.33 22.39
C ASN A 140 29.47 -25.71 21.16
N SER A 141 30.80 -25.69 21.21
CA SER A 141 31.68 -25.30 20.11
C SER A 141 32.73 -26.39 19.90
N SER A 142 33.04 -26.70 18.65
CA SER A 142 34.13 -27.62 18.29
C SER A 142 35.50 -27.09 18.69
N ASN A 143 35.63 -25.78 18.92
CA ASN A 143 36.80 -25.15 19.49
C ASN A 143 36.52 -24.74 20.95
N PRO A 144 37.15 -25.38 21.95
CA PRO A 144 36.96 -25.07 23.38
C PRO A 144 37.36 -23.65 23.80
N SER A 145 38.15 -22.93 22.99
CA SER A 145 38.51 -21.53 23.29
C SER A 145 37.41 -20.52 22.96
N ILE A 146 36.35 -20.96 22.26
CA ILE A 146 35.19 -20.12 21.94
C ILE A 146 34.13 -20.32 23.02
N ALA A 147 33.85 -19.27 23.79
CA ALA A 147 32.79 -19.31 24.78
C ALA A 147 31.38 -19.30 24.13
N ILE A 148 30.41 -19.93 24.81
CA ILE A 148 29.00 -19.84 24.44
C ILE A 148 28.39 -18.61 25.11
N GLY A 149 27.86 -17.69 24.30
CA GLY A 149 27.34 -16.41 24.75
C GLY A 149 28.42 -15.38 25.07
N MET A 150 28.01 -14.12 25.17
CA MET A 150 28.85 -13.03 25.66
C MET A 150 29.22 -13.26 27.12
N GLN A 151 30.46 -12.89 27.48
CA GLN A 151 30.95 -12.94 28.86
C GLN A 151 30.37 -11.85 29.77
N ASN A 152 29.60 -10.91 29.21
CA ASN A 152 28.83 -9.94 29.99
C ASN A 152 27.56 -10.61 30.52
N GLU A 153 27.49 -10.84 31.84
CA GLU A 153 26.37 -11.55 32.49
C GLU A 153 25.01 -10.87 32.29
N SER A 154 24.99 -9.58 31.97
CA SER A 154 23.75 -8.81 31.77
C SER A 154 23.01 -9.23 30.49
N ILE A 155 23.74 -9.59 29.42
CA ILE A 155 23.17 -9.93 28.10
C ILE A 155 24.03 -11.01 27.41
N SER A 156 23.95 -12.25 27.89
CA SER A 156 24.75 -13.36 27.35
C SER A 156 24.39 -13.73 25.90
N ASN A 157 23.13 -13.56 25.47
CA ASN A 157 22.66 -13.94 24.12
C ASN A 157 23.00 -15.38 23.69
N LYS A 158 23.17 -16.27 24.66
CA LYS A 158 23.27 -17.74 24.45
C LYS A 158 21.91 -18.40 24.23
N GLU A 159 20.84 -17.72 24.61
CA GLU A 159 19.44 -18.16 24.49
C GLU A 159 18.65 -17.09 23.72
N LEU A 160 17.74 -17.54 22.87
CA LEU A 160 16.76 -16.70 22.18
C LEU A 160 15.37 -17.32 22.34
N ILE A 161 14.45 -16.54 22.88
CA ILE A 161 13.04 -16.92 23.01
C ILE A 161 12.23 -16.24 21.92
N ILE A 162 11.47 -17.00 21.15
CA ILE A 162 10.55 -16.51 20.13
C ILE A 162 9.13 -16.78 20.63
N ASN A 163 8.42 -15.71 20.96
CA ASN A 163 7.01 -15.72 21.31
C ASN A 163 6.16 -15.34 20.09
N PHE A 164 4.86 -15.60 20.17
CA PHE A 164 3.91 -15.27 19.10
C PHE A 164 2.83 -14.34 19.63
N THR A 165 2.28 -13.51 18.76
CA THR A 165 1.17 -12.59 19.06
C THR A 165 -0.04 -12.88 18.19
N GLU A 166 -1.17 -12.26 18.52
CA GLU A 166 -2.36 -12.32 17.69
C GLU A 166 -2.09 -11.56 16.39
N THR A 167 -2.31 -12.23 15.26
CA THR A 167 -2.08 -11.68 13.93
C THR A 167 -3.30 -11.89 13.06
N THR A 168 -3.76 -10.81 12.42
CA THR A 168 -4.71 -10.91 11.32
C THR A 168 -3.94 -11.16 10.03
N PHE A 169 -4.21 -12.28 9.36
CA PHE A 169 -3.60 -12.60 8.08
C PHE A 169 -4.46 -12.06 6.94
N SER A 170 -4.12 -10.86 6.45
CA SER A 170 -4.89 -10.21 5.38
C SER A 170 -4.38 -10.55 3.98
N TYR A 171 -5.25 -10.46 2.96
CA TYR A 171 -4.85 -10.59 1.56
C TYR A 171 -5.64 -9.65 0.64
N PHE A 172 -4.99 -9.12 -0.40
CA PHE A 172 -5.61 -8.18 -1.34
C PHE A 172 -4.90 -8.17 -2.71
N PHE A 173 -5.54 -7.64 -3.75
CA PHE A 173 -4.87 -7.42 -5.04
C PHE A 173 -3.86 -6.27 -4.94
N ASN A 174 -2.66 -6.44 -5.52
CA ASN A 174 -1.63 -5.40 -5.52
C ASN A 174 -2.03 -4.14 -6.33
N ILE A 175 -2.93 -4.31 -7.29
CA ILE A 175 -3.52 -3.27 -8.12
C ILE A 175 -5.04 -3.39 -8.08
N ASN A 176 -5.75 -2.27 -8.14
CA ASN A 176 -7.22 -2.24 -8.18
C ASN A 176 -7.76 -2.05 -9.60
N ARG A 177 -6.91 -1.59 -10.53
CA ARG A 177 -7.27 -1.27 -11.90
C ARG A 177 -6.14 -1.57 -12.88
N LYS A 178 -6.49 -2.06 -14.06
CA LYS A 178 -5.59 -2.21 -15.20
C LYS A 178 -6.31 -1.81 -16.48
N GLU A 179 -5.79 -0.82 -17.18
CA GLU A 179 -6.21 -0.54 -18.54
C GLU A 179 -5.50 -1.46 -19.55
N ILE A 180 -6.25 -1.95 -20.52
CA ILE A 180 -5.77 -2.74 -21.66
C ILE A 180 -6.10 -2.06 -22.99
N SER A 181 -5.29 -2.31 -24.00
CA SER A 181 -5.49 -1.81 -25.36
C SER A 181 -6.60 -2.55 -26.13
N GLY A 182 -6.92 -3.77 -25.69
CA GLY A 182 -7.93 -4.66 -26.28
C GLY A 182 -7.41 -5.52 -27.44
N ALA A 183 -6.09 -5.67 -27.58
CA ALA A 183 -5.49 -6.48 -28.64
C ALA A 183 -5.40 -7.95 -28.24
N ASN A 184 -5.68 -8.86 -29.18
CA ASN A 184 -5.49 -10.29 -28.94
C ASN A 184 -4.04 -10.58 -28.51
N GLN A 185 -3.88 -11.47 -27.53
CA GLN A 185 -2.62 -11.84 -26.88
C GLN A 185 -1.99 -10.72 -26.04
N GLU A 186 -2.70 -9.61 -25.80
CA GLU A 186 -2.28 -8.65 -24.78
C GLU A 186 -2.26 -9.31 -23.40
N SER A 187 -1.16 -9.16 -22.68
CA SER A 187 -0.95 -9.80 -21.38
C SER A 187 -0.34 -8.85 -20.37
N PHE A 188 -0.67 -9.06 -19.10
CA PHE A 188 -0.03 -8.38 -17.99
C PHE A 188 -0.02 -9.27 -16.74
N ASP A 189 0.93 -8.98 -15.86
CA ASP A 189 1.04 -9.66 -14.57
C ASP A 189 0.36 -8.87 -13.46
N PHE A 190 -0.27 -9.58 -12.54
CA PHE A 190 -0.84 -9.03 -11.31
C PHE A 190 -0.66 -10.03 -10.16
N LYS A 191 -0.90 -9.57 -8.93
CA LYS A 191 -0.60 -10.35 -7.72
C LYS A 191 -1.70 -10.26 -6.69
N VAL A 192 -1.90 -11.35 -5.96
CA VAL A 192 -2.57 -11.35 -4.66
C VAL A 192 -1.47 -11.32 -3.60
N VAL A 193 -1.49 -10.31 -2.74
CA VAL A 193 -0.47 -10.04 -1.72
C VAL A 193 -1.01 -10.44 -0.36
N PHE A 194 -0.17 -11.08 0.45
CA PHE A 194 -0.40 -11.52 1.83
C PHE A 194 0.67 -10.86 2.71
N PRO A 195 0.48 -9.63 3.21
CA PRO A 195 1.55 -8.87 3.87
C PRO A 195 2.23 -9.61 5.04
N ASN A 196 1.44 -10.37 5.80
CA ASN A 196 1.87 -11.18 6.94
C ASN A 196 2.26 -12.60 6.55
N GLY A 197 2.38 -12.90 5.27
CA GLY A 197 2.65 -14.23 4.73
C GLY A 197 1.44 -15.14 4.67
N PHE A 198 1.63 -16.32 4.06
CA PHE A 198 0.61 -17.37 3.98
C PHE A 198 1.23 -18.78 4.11
N ILE A 199 0.38 -19.74 4.50
CA ILE A 199 0.71 -21.16 4.50
C ILE A 199 0.50 -21.69 3.07
N LYS A 200 1.53 -22.33 2.51
CA LYS A 200 1.55 -22.66 1.09
C LYS A 200 0.41 -23.59 0.71
N GLU A 201 0.10 -24.56 1.57
CA GLU A 201 -0.91 -25.59 1.40
C GLU A 201 -2.32 -24.99 1.32
N ASP A 202 -2.60 -23.91 2.06
CA ASP A 202 -3.87 -23.19 2.01
C ASP A 202 -4.13 -22.56 0.64
N ILE A 203 -3.04 -22.18 -0.06
CA ILE A 203 -3.08 -21.29 -1.22
C ILE A 203 -2.79 -22.02 -2.54
N GLU A 204 -1.97 -23.07 -2.53
CA GLU A 204 -1.45 -23.73 -3.74
C GLU A 204 -2.58 -24.26 -4.63
N ASN A 205 -3.61 -24.87 -4.03
CA ASN A 205 -4.74 -25.48 -4.74
C ASN A 205 -6.07 -24.74 -4.57
N SER A 206 -6.10 -23.59 -3.88
CA SER A 206 -7.30 -22.78 -3.71
C SER A 206 -7.49 -21.80 -4.87
N SER A 207 -8.74 -21.56 -5.27
CA SER A 207 -9.07 -20.36 -6.04
C SER A 207 -8.96 -19.14 -5.13
N LEU A 208 -8.27 -18.08 -5.59
CA LEU A 208 -8.14 -16.82 -4.83
C LEU A 208 -9.14 -15.76 -5.25
N PHE A 209 -9.78 -15.92 -6.40
CA PHE A 209 -10.75 -14.96 -6.93
C PHE A 209 -11.73 -15.62 -7.90
N SER A 210 -12.89 -15.00 -8.06
CA SER A 210 -13.82 -15.26 -9.14
C SER A 210 -13.48 -14.37 -10.33
N ALA A 211 -13.46 -14.96 -11.52
CA ALA A 211 -13.13 -14.32 -12.78
C ALA A 211 -14.30 -14.52 -13.77
N PRO A 212 -15.33 -13.66 -13.74
CA PRO A 212 -16.46 -13.78 -14.66
C PRO A 212 -16.03 -13.52 -16.11
N SER A 213 -16.56 -14.30 -17.04
CA SER A 213 -16.30 -14.13 -18.47
C SER A 213 -17.16 -13.02 -19.06
N THR A 214 -16.69 -11.77 -18.99
CA THR A 214 -17.26 -10.67 -19.78
C THR A 214 -16.68 -10.62 -21.20
N PHE A 215 -15.51 -11.23 -21.40
CA PHE A 215 -14.85 -11.46 -22.67
C PHE A 215 -13.91 -12.67 -22.55
N ASN A 216 -13.35 -13.14 -23.66
CA ASN A 216 -12.50 -14.32 -23.73
C ASN A 216 -11.07 -14.01 -23.28
N TYR A 217 -10.70 -14.47 -22.09
CA TYR A 217 -9.36 -14.35 -21.52
C TYR A 217 -8.96 -15.61 -20.75
N SER A 218 -7.68 -15.73 -20.46
CA SER A 218 -7.12 -16.77 -19.61
C SER A 218 -6.30 -16.12 -18.49
N ILE A 219 -6.29 -16.78 -17.33
CA ILE A 219 -5.46 -16.39 -16.19
C ILE A 219 -4.66 -17.61 -15.78
N VAL A 220 -3.33 -17.47 -15.74
CA VAL A 220 -2.42 -18.53 -15.35
C VAL A 220 -1.72 -18.14 -14.06
N LYS A 221 -1.84 -18.99 -13.04
CA LYS A 221 -1.09 -18.86 -11.78
C LYS A 221 0.36 -19.23 -12.02
N LYS A 222 1.29 -18.35 -11.65
CA LYS A 222 2.74 -18.63 -11.70
C LYS A 222 3.15 -19.49 -10.50
N PRO A 223 4.29 -20.20 -10.57
CA PRO A 223 4.84 -20.92 -9.42
C PRO A 223 5.04 -20.00 -8.21
N ILE A 224 4.63 -20.47 -7.03
CA ILE A 224 4.82 -19.74 -5.79
C ILE A 224 6.31 -19.75 -5.43
N THR A 225 6.96 -18.58 -5.53
CA THR A 225 8.38 -18.39 -5.22
C THR A 225 8.61 -17.54 -3.96
N LYS A 226 7.55 -16.92 -3.43
CA LYS A 226 7.58 -16.05 -2.26
C LYS A 226 6.48 -16.43 -1.27
N GLU A 227 6.69 -16.05 -0.02
CA GLU A 227 5.81 -16.41 1.09
C GLU A 227 4.71 -15.37 1.35
N ASP A 228 4.71 -14.27 0.61
CA ASP A 228 3.82 -13.12 0.80
C ASP A 228 3.14 -12.62 -0.48
N GLU A 229 3.32 -13.29 -1.61
CA GLU A 229 2.59 -12.98 -2.84
C GLU A 229 2.39 -14.23 -3.72
N VAL A 230 1.27 -14.22 -4.45
CA VAL A 230 0.98 -15.15 -5.54
C VAL A 230 0.79 -14.36 -6.82
N GLU A 231 1.57 -14.69 -7.84
CA GLU A 231 1.58 -13.99 -9.11
C GLU A 231 0.74 -14.72 -10.17
N PHE A 232 0.05 -13.94 -10.99
CA PHE A 232 -0.82 -14.40 -12.06
C PHE A 232 -0.51 -13.63 -13.34
N THR A 233 -0.61 -14.31 -14.48
CA THR A 233 -0.57 -13.68 -15.80
C THR A 233 -1.97 -13.70 -16.40
N PHE A 234 -2.49 -12.53 -16.71
CA PHE A 234 -3.69 -12.35 -17.51
C PHE A 234 -3.31 -12.34 -18.99
N THR A 235 -4.10 -13.01 -19.85
CA THR A 235 -3.97 -12.95 -21.31
C THR A 235 -5.33 -12.80 -21.97
N LEU A 236 -5.49 -11.75 -22.77
CA LEU A 236 -6.66 -11.55 -23.60
C LEU A 236 -6.58 -12.48 -24.83
N ASN A 237 -7.62 -13.27 -25.08
CA ASN A 237 -7.65 -14.30 -26.13
C ASN A 237 -8.50 -13.90 -27.34
N GLU A 238 -8.89 -12.63 -27.44
CA GLU A 238 -9.63 -12.09 -28.56
C GLU A 238 -9.29 -10.62 -28.81
N ASN A 239 -9.69 -10.09 -29.97
CA ASN A 239 -9.65 -8.65 -30.19
C ASN A 239 -10.95 -8.04 -29.69
N LEU A 240 -10.84 -7.06 -28.81
CA LEU A 240 -12.00 -6.31 -28.33
C LEU A 240 -12.35 -5.17 -29.31
N PRO A 241 -13.63 -4.85 -29.54
CA PRO A 241 -14.06 -3.77 -30.43
C PRO A 241 -13.69 -2.37 -29.90
N ASP A 242 -13.30 -1.45 -30.78
CA ASP A 242 -12.75 -0.13 -30.40
C ASP A 242 -13.80 0.92 -29.98
N ASP A 243 -15.04 0.72 -30.39
CA ASP A 243 -16.18 1.62 -30.21
C ASP A 243 -16.93 1.43 -28.89
N SER A 244 -16.54 0.45 -28.07
CA SER A 244 -17.16 0.19 -26.78
C SER A 244 -16.12 0.19 -25.65
N SER A 245 -16.56 0.68 -24.49
CA SER A 245 -15.85 0.42 -23.24
C SER A 245 -16.23 -0.97 -22.75
N LEU A 246 -15.24 -1.72 -22.29
CA LEU A 246 -15.45 -3.06 -21.77
C LEU A 246 -14.73 -3.20 -20.44
N ASP A 247 -15.46 -3.69 -19.46
CA ASP A 247 -14.97 -3.87 -18.10
C ASP A 247 -15.10 -5.34 -17.70
N ALA A 248 -14.03 -5.90 -17.15
CA ALA A 248 -14.05 -7.13 -16.36
C ALA A 248 -13.64 -6.80 -14.94
N SER A 249 -14.13 -7.56 -13.96
CA SER A 249 -13.71 -7.40 -12.57
C SER A 249 -13.39 -8.77 -11.98
N LEU A 250 -12.16 -8.94 -11.50
CA LEU A 250 -11.79 -10.08 -10.68
C LEU A 250 -12.11 -9.75 -9.23
N THR A 251 -12.77 -10.67 -8.51
CA THR A 251 -13.19 -10.44 -7.12
C THR A 251 -12.58 -11.49 -6.21
N LEU A 252 -11.94 -11.10 -5.11
CA LEU A 252 -11.39 -12.05 -4.14
C LEU A 252 -12.49 -12.92 -3.53
N VAL A 253 -12.28 -14.24 -3.50
CA VAL A 253 -13.15 -15.18 -2.78
C VAL A 253 -12.60 -15.40 -1.37
N ASP A 254 -13.43 -15.86 -0.44
CA ASP A 254 -12.99 -16.13 0.94
C ASP A 254 -11.98 -17.28 0.97
N VAL A 255 -10.89 -17.07 1.72
CA VAL A 255 -9.86 -18.09 1.99
C VAL A 255 -9.88 -18.37 3.50
N PRO A 256 -10.04 -19.64 3.94
CA PRO A 256 -10.06 -19.98 5.36
C PRO A 256 -8.84 -19.44 6.12
N ASN A 257 -9.05 -18.88 7.31
CA ASN A 257 -8.03 -18.26 8.18
C ASN A 257 -7.42 -16.94 7.67
N TYR A 258 -7.84 -16.43 6.51
CA TYR A 258 -7.40 -15.12 6.01
C TYR A 258 -8.57 -14.15 5.91
N VAL A 259 -8.26 -12.85 6.06
CA VAL A 259 -9.23 -11.77 5.98
C VAL A 259 -8.97 -10.95 4.72
N LYS A 260 -10.00 -10.68 3.92
CA LYS A 260 -9.85 -9.79 2.76
C LYS A 260 -9.39 -8.40 3.23
N GLY A 261 -8.32 -7.91 2.63
CA GLY A 261 -7.82 -6.57 2.85
C GLY A 261 -8.69 -5.51 2.16
N ILE A 262 -8.12 -4.32 2.04
CA ILE A 262 -8.82 -3.14 1.51
C ILE A 262 -9.17 -3.31 0.03
N ASN A 263 -8.24 -3.84 -0.78
CA ASN A 263 -8.43 -3.96 -2.22
C ASN A 263 -8.91 -5.37 -2.62
N LYS A 264 -10.23 -5.51 -2.76
CA LYS A 264 -10.90 -6.79 -3.02
C LYS A 264 -11.16 -7.08 -4.50
N PHE A 265 -10.92 -6.09 -5.36
CA PHE A 265 -11.26 -6.14 -6.78
C PHE A 265 -10.07 -5.77 -7.65
N LEU A 266 -9.99 -6.37 -8.84
CA LEU A 266 -9.13 -5.90 -9.91
C LEU A 266 -10.00 -5.66 -11.14
N ASP A 267 -10.19 -4.39 -11.47
CA ASP A 267 -10.93 -3.96 -12.64
C ASP A 267 -10.01 -3.90 -13.85
N ILE A 268 -10.39 -4.60 -14.92
CA ILE A 268 -9.68 -4.63 -16.19
C ILE A 268 -10.55 -3.89 -17.20
N ASN A 269 -10.09 -2.72 -17.63
CA ASN A 269 -10.87 -1.82 -18.45
C ASN A 269 -10.23 -1.66 -19.83
N LYS A 270 -11.04 -1.74 -20.88
CA LYS A 270 -10.70 -1.19 -22.19
C LYS A 270 -11.36 0.17 -22.35
N PRO A 271 -10.61 1.29 -22.35
CA PRO A 271 -11.20 2.59 -22.65
C PRO A 271 -11.59 2.69 -24.13
N ILE A 272 -12.60 3.51 -24.43
CA ILE A 272 -13.04 3.74 -25.81
C ILE A 272 -11.89 4.38 -26.61
N LYS A 273 -11.53 3.79 -27.75
CA LYS A 273 -10.57 4.38 -28.68
C LYS A 273 -11.28 5.29 -29.66
N ILE A 274 -11.36 6.58 -29.34
CA ILE A 274 -11.83 7.61 -30.27
C ILE A 274 -10.64 8.44 -30.74
N ASN A 275 -10.54 8.65 -32.06
CA ASN A 275 -9.63 9.65 -32.61
C ASN A 275 -10.13 11.04 -32.19
N ARG A 276 -9.35 11.73 -31.36
CA ARG A 276 -9.69 13.05 -30.84
C ARG A 276 -8.46 13.96 -30.80
N SER A 277 -8.67 15.24 -31.05
CA SER A 277 -7.65 16.27 -31.03
C SER A 277 -7.95 17.34 -29.96
N GLY A 278 -6.99 18.23 -29.75
CA GLY A 278 -7.09 19.27 -28.72
C GLY A 278 -6.55 18.82 -27.36
N ASN A 279 -6.76 19.68 -26.37
CA ASN A 279 -6.27 19.51 -25.00
C ASN A 279 -7.22 20.20 -24.00
N PRO A 280 -8.46 19.72 -23.82
CA PRO A 280 -9.46 20.41 -23.01
C PRO A 280 -9.07 20.54 -21.53
N VAL A 281 -8.24 19.63 -21.00
CA VAL A 281 -7.91 19.58 -19.56
C VAL A 281 -7.18 20.84 -19.07
N VAL A 282 -6.42 21.54 -19.93
CA VAL A 282 -5.63 22.72 -19.54
C VAL A 282 -6.50 23.89 -19.06
N ASN A 283 -7.80 23.86 -19.36
CA ASN A 283 -8.74 24.87 -18.91
C ASN A 283 -9.18 24.67 -17.44
N PHE A 284 -8.82 23.54 -16.84
CA PHE A 284 -9.36 23.08 -15.55
C PHE A 284 -8.30 22.85 -14.48
N TYR A 285 -7.04 23.21 -14.69
CA TYR A 285 -6.01 23.19 -13.65
C TYR A 285 -4.99 24.32 -13.82
N ASN A 286 -4.33 24.71 -12.75
CA ASN A 286 -3.22 25.67 -12.79
C ASN A 286 -2.16 25.30 -11.74
N LEU A 287 -1.02 24.77 -12.20
CA LEU A 287 0.05 24.33 -11.30
C LEU A 287 0.87 25.48 -10.70
N SER A 288 0.78 26.70 -11.23
CA SER A 288 1.41 27.88 -10.64
C SER A 288 0.68 28.39 -9.39
N ASN A 289 -0.57 27.95 -9.18
CA ASN A 289 -1.34 28.28 -7.99
C ASN A 289 -1.64 27.00 -7.19
N PRO A 290 -0.97 26.77 -6.04
CA PRO A 290 -1.20 25.57 -5.24
C PRO A 290 -2.64 25.47 -4.70
N PHE A 291 -3.36 26.58 -4.58
CA PHE A 291 -4.75 26.63 -4.11
C PHE A 291 -5.78 26.70 -5.25
N TYR A 292 -5.35 26.51 -6.51
CA TYR A 292 -6.26 26.43 -7.63
C TYR A 292 -7.26 25.30 -7.42
N ARG A 293 -8.55 25.62 -7.56
CA ARG A 293 -9.65 24.69 -7.36
C ARG A 293 -10.71 24.92 -8.41
N LEU A 294 -11.42 23.86 -8.76
CA LEU A 294 -12.69 23.98 -9.45
C LEU A 294 -13.75 24.24 -8.40
N PHE A 295 -14.62 25.20 -8.67
CA PHE A 295 -15.71 25.60 -7.80
C PHE A 295 -16.98 24.99 -8.35
N GLY A 296 -17.86 24.50 -7.50
CA GLY A 296 -19.02 23.80 -7.99
C GLY A 296 -20.18 23.81 -7.07
N GLU A 297 -21.22 23.16 -7.54
CA GLU A 297 -22.43 22.90 -6.79
C GLU A 297 -22.84 21.43 -7.01
N TYR A 298 -23.47 20.85 -5.99
CA TYR A 298 -24.03 19.51 -6.07
C TYR A 298 -25.45 19.50 -5.52
N TRP A 299 -26.31 18.68 -6.12
CA TRP A 299 -27.70 18.56 -5.70
C TRP A 299 -27.79 17.70 -4.44
N ARG A 300 -28.39 18.24 -3.38
CA ARG A 300 -28.53 17.55 -2.08
C ARG A 300 -29.88 17.81 -1.43
N TYR A 301 -30.21 17.00 -0.42
CA TYR A 301 -31.28 17.29 0.52
C TYR A 301 -30.73 18.20 1.63
N ASP A 302 -31.28 19.39 1.79
CA ASP A 302 -31.05 20.19 2.99
C ASP A 302 -31.97 19.72 4.11
N THR A 303 -31.38 19.22 5.19
CA THR A 303 -32.11 18.68 6.33
C THR A 303 -32.71 19.75 7.24
N ASN A 304 -32.23 20.99 7.18
CA ASN A 304 -32.76 22.12 7.94
C ASN A 304 -34.02 22.66 7.26
N ASP A 305 -33.96 22.89 5.95
CA ASP A 305 -35.07 23.46 5.18
C ASP A 305 -36.01 22.40 4.59
N MET A 306 -35.63 21.12 4.68
CA MET A 306 -36.37 19.96 4.17
C MET A 306 -36.70 20.06 2.67
N ILE A 307 -35.83 20.70 1.90
CA ILE A 307 -35.93 20.88 0.46
C ILE A 307 -34.69 20.34 -0.24
N CYS A 308 -34.83 20.00 -1.52
CA CYS A 308 -33.68 19.75 -2.36
C CYS A 308 -33.14 21.09 -2.89
N GLU A 309 -31.83 21.26 -2.81
CA GLU A 309 -31.16 22.47 -3.25
C GLU A 309 -29.77 22.16 -3.81
N TRP A 310 -29.22 23.15 -4.50
CA TRP A 310 -27.82 23.15 -4.85
C TRP A 310 -26.97 23.63 -3.68
N ALA A 311 -25.88 22.92 -3.42
CA ALA A 311 -24.95 23.25 -2.36
C ALA A 311 -23.53 23.40 -2.87
N ASN A 312 -22.85 24.40 -2.34
CA ASN A 312 -21.48 24.72 -2.72
C ASN A 312 -20.52 23.56 -2.43
N THR A 313 -19.60 23.34 -3.36
CA THR A 313 -18.49 22.39 -3.23
C THR A 313 -17.27 22.88 -3.98
N SER A 314 -16.14 22.22 -3.77
CA SER A 314 -14.93 22.49 -4.55
C SER A 314 -14.01 21.27 -4.55
N VAL A 315 -13.23 21.15 -5.62
CA VAL A 315 -12.24 20.08 -5.77
C VAL A 315 -10.90 20.64 -6.21
N PHE A 316 -9.83 19.96 -5.83
CA PHE A 316 -8.48 20.27 -6.29
C PHE A 316 -8.17 19.46 -7.56
N PRO A 317 -8.20 20.08 -8.75
CA PRO A 317 -7.89 19.39 -9.99
C PRO A 317 -6.38 19.15 -10.09
N LYS A 318 -6.00 17.94 -10.51
CA LYS A 318 -4.62 17.58 -10.83
C LYS A 318 -4.55 16.96 -12.23
N PRO A 319 -3.55 17.33 -13.05
CA PRO A 319 -3.34 16.67 -14.32
C PRO A 319 -2.95 15.20 -14.10
N VAL A 320 -3.36 14.33 -15.03
CA VAL A 320 -2.91 12.94 -15.05
C VAL A 320 -1.54 12.88 -15.71
N ILE A 321 -0.53 12.40 -14.99
CA ILE A 321 0.83 12.25 -15.50
C ILE A 321 0.93 10.94 -16.27
N VAL A 322 1.52 10.99 -17.46
CA VAL A 322 1.71 9.83 -18.35
C VAL A 322 3.14 9.73 -18.83
N THR A 323 3.49 8.61 -19.42
CA THR A 323 4.79 8.43 -20.07
C THR A 323 4.87 9.19 -21.39
N LYS A 324 6.10 9.45 -21.85
CA LYS A 324 6.40 10.11 -23.13
C LYS A 324 5.73 9.44 -24.33
N ASP A 325 5.64 8.11 -24.31
CA ASP A 325 5.10 7.32 -25.43
C ASP A 325 3.57 7.23 -25.42
N ASN A 326 2.89 7.87 -24.45
CA ASN A 326 1.44 7.87 -24.40
C ASN A 326 0.87 8.67 -25.60
N PRO A 327 -0.03 8.10 -26.42
CA PRO A 327 -0.56 8.77 -27.61
C PRO A 327 -1.35 10.05 -27.28
N ASN A 328 -1.91 10.12 -26.07
CA ASN A 328 -2.64 11.27 -25.55
C ASN A 328 -1.78 12.13 -24.61
N GLY A 329 -0.47 11.86 -24.50
CA GLY A 329 0.47 12.69 -23.77
C GLY A 329 0.77 14.01 -24.49
N PHE A 330 0.98 15.08 -23.73
CA PHE A 330 1.65 16.29 -24.20
C PHE A 330 2.75 16.68 -23.23
N LEU A 331 3.88 17.16 -23.76
CA LEU A 331 4.98 17.65 -22.95
C LEU A 331 4.51 18.88 -22.18
N PHE A 332 4.49 18.79 -20.85
CA PHE A 332 4.14 19.90 -19.98
C PHE A 332 5.39 20.65 -19.52
N SER A 333 6.42 19.92 -19.07
CA SER A 333 7.68 20.47 -18.62
C SER A 333 8.81 19.58 -19.10
N ASN A 334 9.87 20.19 -19.61
CA ASN A 334 11.14 19.51 -19.85
C ASN A 334 12.15 19.79 -18.72
N ASN A 335 11.69 20.28 -17.55
CA ASN A 335 12.50 20.63 -16.39
C ASN A 335 13.76 21.49 -16.64
N GLY A 336 13.79 22.22 -17.77
CA GLY A 336 14.95 23.03 -18.16
C GLY A 336 16.11 22.22 -18.76
N THR A 337 15.89 20.98 -19.18
CA THR A 337 16.87 20.06 -19.78
C THR A 337 16.48 19.67 -21.21
N PRO A 338 16.66 20.56 -22.23
CA PRO A 338 16.11 20.35 -23.58
C PRO A 338 16.54 19.08 -24.32
N ASN A 339 17.65 18.45 -23.92
CA ASN A 339 18.24 17.28 -24.57
C ASN A 339 18.15 16.00 -23.71
N ASP A 340 17.58 16.09 -22.51
CA ASP A 340 17.35 14.94 -21.64
C ASP A 340 15.85 14.77 -21.49
N THR A 341 15.31 13.67 -22.01
CA THR A 341 13.87 13.39 -21.91
C THR A 341 13.55 12.47 -20.74
N SER A 342 14.52 12.16 -19.87
CA SER A 342 14.33 11.27 -18.73
C SER A 342 13.62 11.96 -17.56
N ASP A 343 13.69 13.29 -17.48
CA ASP A 343 13.02 14.11 -16.48
C ASP A 343 11.83 14.91 -17.05
N ASP A 344 11.53 14.76 -18.34
CA ASP A 344 10.33 15.32 -18.95
C ASP A 344 9.06 14.86 -18.21
N ILE A 345 8.13 15.80 -18.01
CA ILE A 345 6.81 15.55 -17.45
C ILE A 345 5.77 15.69 -18.56
N TYR A 346 5.05 14.60 -18.83
CA TYR A 346 3.94 14.58 -19.79
C TYR A 346 2.61 14.50 -19.04
N HIS A 347 1.64 15.32 -19.48
CA HIS A 347 0.27 15.27 -18.98
C HIS A 347 -0.65 14.64 -20.02
N HIS A 348 -1.71 13.96 -19.57
CA HIS A 348 -2.74 13.43 -20.44
C HIS A 348 -3.67 14.55 -20.94
N LYS A 349 -3.85 14.68 -22.27
CA LYS A 349 -4.66 15.73 -22.92
C LYS A 349 -6.15 15.70 -22.55
N PHE A 350 -6.64 14.55 -22.09
CA PHE A 350 -8.07 14.30 -21.97
C PHE A 350 -8.49 13.75 -20.61
N ARG A 351 -7.59 13.63 -19.61
CA ARG A 351 -7.95 13.11 -18.28
C ARG A 351 -7.54 14.07 -17.19
N LEU A 352 -8.38 14.17 -16.16
CA LEU A 352 -8.17 15.02 -15.00
C LEU A 352 -8.47 14.25 -13.72
N GLY A 353 -7.60 14.38 -12.72
CA GLY A 353 -7.78 13.85 -11.38
C GLY A 353 -8.29 14.91 -10.40
N PHE A 354 -8.83 14.45 -9.28
CA PHE A 354 -9.23 15.25 -8.12
C PHE A 354 -8.49 14.74 -6.88
N VAL A 355 -7.42 15.43 -6.49
CA VAL A 355 -6.51 14.99 -5.42
C VAL A 355 -6.21 16.18 -4.50
N GLY A 356 -6.39 15.96 -3.19
CA GLY A 356 -6.11 16.96 -2.17
C GLY A 356 -4.63 17.37 -2.13
N ASN A 357 -4.37 18.60 -1.68
CA ASN A 357 -3.01 19.14 -1.60
C ASN A 357 -2.22 18.65 -0.37
N SER A 358 -2.85 17.97 0.59
CA SER A 358 -2.22 17.60 1.85
C SER A 358 -2.65 16.20 2.27
N ALA A 359 -1.79 15.21 2.06
CA ALA A 359 -1.99 13.88 2.60
C ALA A 359 -2.03 13.94 4.15
N PRO A 360 -2.87 13.12 4.82
CA PRO A 360 -3.79 12.14 4.26
C PRO A 360 -5.20 12.71 3.94
N ILE A 361 -5.41 14.02 4.05
CA ILE A 361 -6.72 14.66 3.87
C ILE A 361 -7.00 14.77 2.37
N GLY A 362 -7.92 13.94 1.87
CA GLY A 362 -8.36 14.03 0.46
C GLY A 362 -9.10 15.32 0.12
N THR A 363 -9.53 15.44 -1.14
CA THR A 363 -10.47 16.49 -1.57
C THR A 363 -11.92 16.02 -1.36
N ASN A 364 -12.88 16.58 -2.08
CA ASN A 364 -14.27 16.13 -2.05
C ASN A 364 -14.76 15.82 -3.47
N PRO A 365 -14.14 14.83 -4.15
CA PRO A 365 -14.52 14.50 -5.52
C PRO A 365 -16.00 14.15 -5.56
N PHE A 366 -16.74 14.73 -6.50
CA PHE A 366 -18.18 14.49 -6.71
C PHE A 366 -19.05 14.68 -5.44
N SER A 367 -18.58 15.48 -4.49
CA SER A 367 -19.21 15.67 -3.18
C SER A 367 -19.41 14.38 -2.36
N LEU A 368 -18.59 13.35 -2.59
CA LEU A 368 -18.72 12.04 -1.93
C LEU A 368 -18.62 12.11 -0.40
N ARG A 369 -17.90 13.09 0.17
CA ARG A 369 -17.85 13.27 1.64
C ARG A 369 -19.20 13.67 2.23
N ASN A 370 -20.03 14.35 1.45
CA ASN A 370 -21.36 14.77 1.86
C ASN A 370 -22.39 13.66 1.62
N LEU A 371 -22.11 12.73 0.71
CA LEU A 371 -22.94 11.55 0.51
C LEU A 371 -22.81 10.55 1.66
N PHE A 372 -21.60 10.30 2.16
CA PHE A 372 -21.35 9.27 3.17
C PHE A 372 -21.19 9.86 4.57
N ASP A 373 -22.25 9.78 5.39
CA ASP A 373 -22.17 10.15 6.80
C ASP A 373 -21.33 9.14 7.59
N GLY A 374 -20.49 9.65 8.49
CA GLY A 374 -19.52 8.84 9.23
C GLY A 374 -18.29 8.40 8.41
N ALA A 375 -18.06 8.92 7.20
CA ALA A 375 -16.87 8.60 6.42
C ALA A 375 -15.59 9.22 7.00
N SER A 376 -14.54 8.42 7.13
CA SER A 376 -13.22 8.90 7.50
C SER A 376 -12.65 9.82 6.42
N VAL A 377 -12.17 11.00 6.80
CA VAL A 377 -11.49 11.95 5.88
C VAL A 377 -10.23 11.36 5.22
N ARG A 378 -9.72 10.25 5.74
CA ARG A 378 -8.57 9.50 5.21
C ARG A 378 -8.97 8.43 4.20
N SER A 379 -10.26 8.32 3.85
CA SER A 379 -10.74 7.37 2.84
C SER A 379 -10.02 7.63 1.51
N PRO A 380 -9.36 6.61 0.92
CA PRO A 380 -8.66 6.75 -0.35
C PRO A 380 -9.56 7.25 -1.48
N GLY A 381 -10.85 6.91 -1.46
CA GLY A 381 -11.86 7.36 -2.43
C GLY A 381 -12.06 8.88 -2.51
N PHE A 382 -11.51 9.65 -1.56
CA PHE A 382 -11.51 11.11 -1.61
C PHE A 382 -10.30 11.69 -2.37
N ASN A 383 -9.48 10.84 -2.99
CA ASN A 383 -8.43 11.23 -3.93
C ASN A 383 -8.52 10.34 -5.18
N LEU A 384 -8.93 10.93 -6.30
CA LEU A 384 -9.05 10.23 -7.57
C LEU A 384 -7.94 10.76 -8.49
N THR A 385 -6.87 9.99 -8.67
CA THR A 385 -5.77 10.40 -9.57
C THR A 385 -6.24 10.50 -11.02
N GLU A 386 -7.22 9.71 -11.40
CA GLU A 386 -7.96 9.80 -12.67
C GLU A 386 -9.46 9.86 -12.35
N ALA A 387 -10.08 11.04 -12.43
CA ALA A 387 -11.47 11.23 -12.03
C ALA A 387 -12.42 11.29 -13.23
N ILE A 388 -12.06 12.07 -14.24
CA ILE A 388 -12.89 12.33 -15.42
C ILE A 388 -12.08 12.28 -16.72
N GLU A 389 -12.76 11.95 -17.81
CA GLU A 389 -12.21 11.89 -19.15
C GLU A 389 -13.04 12.72 -20.15
N PHE A 390 -12.38 13.55 -20.96
CA PHE A 390 -12.99 14.48 -21.90
C PHE A 390 -13.03 13.91 -23.32
N PHE A 391 -14.18 14.09 -23.98
CA PHE A 391 -14.43 13.70 -25.35
C PHE A 391 -14.93 14.92 -26.13
N PRO A 392 -14.04 15.63 -26.85
CA PRO A 392 -14.44 16.76 -27.67
C PRO A 392 -15.57 16.41 -28.62
N LYS A 393 -16.56 17.30 -28.74
CA LYS A 393 -17.67 17.11 -29.68
C LYS A 393 -17.11 16.89 -31.09
N ASN A 394 -17.59 15.86 -31.77
CA ASN A 394 -17.10 15.40 -33.07
C ASN A 394 -15.58 15.11 -33.13
N GLY A 395 -14.95 14.88 -31.98
CA GLY A 395 -13.52 14.58 -31.84
C GLY A 395 -12.58 15.79 -31.92
N ASN A 396 -13.04 17.01 -32.19
CA ASN A 396 -12.14 18.15 -32.44
C ASN A 396 -12.61 19.50 -31.87
N SER A 397 -13.78 19.56 -31.23
CA SER A 397 -14.28 20.81 -30.66
C SER A 397 -13.34 21.40 -29.60
N THR A 398 -13.05 22.69 -29.72
CA THR A 398 -12.21 23.43 -28.78
C THR A 398 -13.00 24.12 -27.68
N THR A 399 -14.34 23.99 -27.66
CA THR A 399 -15.22 24.74 -26.75
C THR A 399 -16.27 23.89 -26.06
N GLU A 400 -16.53 22.66 -26.51
CA GLU A 400 -17.55 21.80 -25.89
C GLU A 400 -17.36 20.31 -26.20
N GLY A 401 -17.95 19.45 -25.38
CA GLY A 401 -17.97 18.01 -25.60
C GLY A 401 -18.62 17.25 -24.46
N ILE A 402 -18.40 15.93 -24.46
CA ILE A 402 -18.84 15.01 -23.42
C ILE A 402 -17.71 14.86 -22.41
N VAL A 403 -18.08 14.62 -21.16
CA VAL A 403 -17.15 14.20 -20.11
C VAL A 403 -17.73 12.94 -19.46
N ASN A 404 -16.88 11.95 -19.21
CA ASN A 404 -17.25 10.76 -18.46
C ASN A 404 -16.52 10.75 -17.12
N VAL A 405 -17.21 10.34 -16.06
CA VAL A 405 -16.53 9.88 -14.84
C VAL A 405 -15.84 8.57 -15.21
N ILE A 406 -14.55 8.47 -14.88
CA ILE A 406 -13.79 7.26 -15.14
C ILE A 406 -14.33 6.18 -14.20
N THR A 407 -14.96 5.16 -14.78
CA THR A 407 -15.50 4.02 -14.05
C THR A 407 -14.41 3.40 -13.20
N GLN A 408 -14.62 3.39 -11.89
CA GLN A 408 -13.68 2.84 -10.94
C GLN A 408 -14.37 2.50 -9.62
N ARG A 409 -13.78 1.59 -8.87
CA ARG A 409 -14.17 1.31 -7.48
C ARG A 409 -13.37 2.19 -6.53
N ILE A 410 -14.07 2.98 -5.73
CA ILE A 410 -13.47 3.80 -4.67
C ILE A 410 -13.60 3.10 -3.32
N VAL A 411 -12.67 3.40 -2.41
CA VAL A 411 -12.71 2.87 -1.04
C VAL A 411 -13.14 3.97 -0.08
N ILE A 412 -14.23 3.70 0.65
CA ILE A 412 -14.75 4.55 1.72
C ILE A 412 -14.59 3.82 3.04
N ILE A 413 -13.92 4.44 4.00
CA ILE A 413 -13.63 3.84 5.32
C ILE A 413 -14.58 4.45 6.35
N SER A 414 -15.33 3.63 7.07
CA SER A 414 -16.13 4.08 8.22
C SER A 414 -15.22 4.63 9.30
N LEU A 415 -15.51 5.84 9.80
CA LEU A 415 -14.77 6.47 10.88
C LEU A 415 -14.96 5.72 12.21
N ALA A 416 -16.17 5.19 12.44
CA ALA A 416 -16.52 4.55 13.71
C ALA A 416 -15.94 3.14 13.85
N SER A 417 -16.03 2.33 12.78
CA SER A 417 -15.60 0.93 12.82
C SER A 417 -14.23 0.67 12.18
N GLY A 418 -13.74 1.59 11.34
CA GLY A 418 -12.55 1.37 10.51
C GLY A 418 -12.77 0.42 9.33
N ILE A 419 -14.00 -0.08 9.12
CA ILE A 419 -14.32 -1.02 8.05
C ILE A 419 -14.25 -0.30 6.68
N PRO A 420 -13.55 -0.86 5.68
CA PRO A 420 -13.53 -0.35 4.32
C PRO A 420 -14.68 -0.93 3.48
N TYR A 421 -15.43 -0.06 2.82
CA TYR A 421 -16.43 -0.38 1.81
C TYR A 421 -15.90 -0.04 0.42
N THR A 422 -16.17 -0.91 -0.55
CA THR A 422 -15.83 -0.67 -1.94
C THR A 422 -17.07 -0.22 -2.71
N VAL A 423 -17.00 0.96 -3.29
CA VAL A 423 -18.14 1.64 -3.92
C VAL A 423 -17.80 1.89 -5.39
N PRO A 424 -18.43 1.21 -6.34
CA PRO A 424 -18.31 1.56 -7.76
C PRO A 424 -18.86 2.97 -8.02
N ILE A 425 -18.11 3.77 -8.79
CA ILE A 425 -18.58 5.04 -9.32
C ILE A 425 -18.46 5.06 -10.84
N SER A 426 -19.41 5.72 -11.49
CA SER A 426 -19.42 6.00 -12.92
C SER A 426 -20.25 7.26 -13.18
N GLY A 427 -20.39 7.67 -14.43
CA GLY A 427 -21.15 8.86 -14.75
C GLY A 427 -20.79 9.48 -16.08
N THR A 428 -21.61 10.41 -16.52
CA THR A 428 -21.44 11.11 -17.78
C THR A 428 -22.02 12.52 -17.70
N GLY A 429 -21.67 13.35 -18.66
CA GLY A 429 -22.19 14.68 -18.79
C GLY A 429 -21.46 15.48 -19.85
N THR A 430 -21.35 16.80 -19.66
CA THR A 430 -20.80 17.70 -20.69
C THR A 430 -19.80 18.69 -20.12
N TYR A 431 -18.95 19.22 -20.99
CA TYR A 431 -18.13 20.38 -20.69
C TYR A 431 -18.34 21.45 -21.76
N LYS A 432 -18.27 22.72 -21.38
CA LYS A 432 -18.52 23.85 -22.29
C LYS A 432 -17.82 25.13 -21.85
N LEU A 433 -17.29 25.89 -22.80
CA LEU A 433 -16.91 27.30 -22.62
C LEU A 433 -18.19 28.14 -22.60
N VAL A 434 -18.62 28.57 -21.42
CA VAL A 434 -19.89 29.30 -21.24
C VAL A 434 -19.72 30.80 -21.41
N ASN A 435 -18.52 31.33 -21.19
CA ASN A 435 -18.20 32.73 -21.46
C ASN A 435 -16.73 32.87 -21.92
N SER A 436 -16.54 33.27 -23.18
CA SER A 436 -15.21 33.42 -23.78
C SER A 436 -14.43 34.64 -23.28
N THR A 437 -15.11 35.69 -22.79
CA THR A 437 -14.48 36.95 -22.36
C THR A 437 -13.70 36.78 -21.06
N ASN A 438 -14.22 35.98 -20.12
CA ASN A 438 -13.55 35.68 -18.86
C ASN A 438 -12.98 34.24 -18.82
N ASN A 439 -13.01 33.52 -19.95
CA ASN A 439 -12.59 32.12 -20.05
C ASN A 439 -13.27 31.21 -19.01
N LEU A 440 -14.57 31.40 -18.79
CA LEU A 440 -15.36 30.59 -17.87
C LEU A 440 -15.79 29.28 -18.54
N TRP A 441 -15.29 28.18 -17.98
CA TRP A 441 -15.62 26.83 -18.39
C TRP A 441 -16.52 26.17 -17.36
N LYS A 442 -17.47 25.37 -17.85
CA LYS A 442 -18.42 24.58 -17.07
C LYS A 442 -18.23 23.10 -17.37
N ILE A 443 -18.35 22.26 -16.35
CA ILE A 443 -18.50 20.81 -16.42
C ILE A 443 -19.82 20.48 -15.71
N GLU A 444 -20.68 19.69 -16.33
CA GLU A 444 -21.91 19.17 -15.74
C GLU A 444 -21.85 17.65 -15.79
N LEU A 445 -22.16 17.00 -14.68
CA LEU A 445 -22.05 15.56 -14.51
C LEU A 445 -23.26 15.01 -13.76
N GLU A 446 -23.70 13.85 -14.21
CA GLU A 446 -24.50 12.92 -13.43
C GLU A 446 -23.58 11.77 -13.00
N ILE A 447 -23.35 11.65 -11.69
CA ILE A 447 -22.51 10.60 -11.10
C ILE A 447 -23.40 9.52 -10.51
N LEU A 448 -23.16 8.27 -10.91
CA LEU A 448 -23.72 7.09 -10.30
C LEU A 448 -22.75 6.55 -9.24
N VAL A 449 -23.27 6.32 -8.05
CA VAL A 449 -22.54 5.77 -6.90
C VAL A 449 -23.27 4.53 -6.42
N ASP A 450 -22.68 3.36 -6.63
CA ASP A 450 -23.28 2.08 -6.25
C ASP A 450 -22.94 1.74 -4.80
N CYS A 451 -23.89 1.97 -3.90
CA CYS A 451 -23.78 1.72 -2.47
C CYS A 451 -24.38 0.36 -2.08
N SER A 452 -24.51 -0.58 -3.03
CA SER A 452 -25.16 -1.87 -2.79
C SER A 452 -24.50 -2.68 -1.68
N GLU A 453 -23.17 -2.58 -1.50
CA GLU A 453 -22.45 -3.24 -0.39
C GLU A 453 -22.78 -2.64 1.00
N ILE A 454 -23.28 -1.41 1.06
CA ILE A 454 -23.55 -0.68 2.31
C ILE A 454 -25.03 -0.81 2.67
N ASN A 455 -25.93 -0.41 1.76
CA ASN A 455 -27.36 -0.33 2.04
C ASN A 455 -28.27 -0.80 0.89
N GLY A 456 -27.70 -1.38 -0.18
CA GLY A 456 -28.48 -1.87 -1.32
C GLY A 456 -28.94 -0.80 -2.31
N GLU A 457 -28.50 0.46 -2.16
CA GLU A 457 -28.95 1.57 -3.02
C GLU A 457 -27.90 1.95 -4.07
N ILE A 458 -28.38 2.43 -5.24
CA ILE A 458 -27.56 3.15 -6.23
C ILE A 458 -28.02 4.60 -6.22
N VAL A 459 -27.07 5.50 -5.97
CA VAL A 459 -27.34 6.94 -5.82
C VAL A 459 -26.90 7.67 -7.08
N THR A 460 -27.69 8.67 -7.48
CA THR A 460 -27.35 9.59 -8.56
C THR A 460 -27.10 10.99 -7.97
N ILE A 461 -25.92 11.56 -8.24
CA ILE A 461 -25.54 12.92 -7.84
C ILE A 461 -25.46 13.79 -9.08
N ASN A 462 -26.23 14.89 -9.10
CA ASN A 462 -26.04 15.95 -10.07
C ASN A 462 -24.97 16.91 -9.56
N TYR A 463 -24.01 17.23 -10.42
CA TYR A 463 -22.78 17.90 -10.02
C TYR A 463 -22.28 18.84 -11.11
N ILE A 464 -21.96 20.07 -10.72
CA ILE A 464 -21.49 21.11 -11.64
C ILE A 464 -20.15 21.64 -11.14
N LEU A 465 -19.21 21.87 -12.05
CA LEU A 465 -17.94 22.52 -11.77
C LEU A 465 -17.66 23.66 -12.75
N TYR A 466 -16.99 24.67 -12.23
CA TYR A 466 -16.47 25.83 -12.94
C TYR A 466 -15.00 26.03 -12.62
N ASN A 467 -14.26 26.58 -13.59
CA ASN A 467 -12.84 26.89 -13.44
C ASN A 467 -12.56 28.25 -12.76
N SER A 468 -13.61 28.92 -12.27
CA SER A 468 -13.60 30.22 -11.58
C SER A 468 -14.66 30.21 -10.46
N ASN A 469 -14.51 31.08 -9.45
CA ASN A 469 -15.48 31.24 -8.37
C ASN A 469 -16.60 32.25 -8.68
N SER A 470 -16.53 32.91 -9.84
CA SER A 470 -17.57 33.79 -10.36
C SER A 470 -18.26 33.07 -11.51
N TYR A 471 -19.43 32.50 -11.22
CA TYR A 471 -20.25 31.73 -12.15
C TYR A 471 -21.74 32.02 -11.90
N PRO A 472 -22.63 31.80 -12.89
CA PRO A 472 -24.06 31.94 -12.69
C PRO A 472 -24.62 30.83 -11.81
N ASP A 473 -25.66 31.15 -11.04
CA ASP A 473 -26.41 30.18 -10.26
C ASP A 473 -26.96 29.08 -11.20
N PRO A 474 -26.83 27.79 -10.84
CA PRO A 474 -27.42 26.71 -11.60
C PRO A 474 -28.95 26.75 -11.63
N ASP A 475 -29.51 26.28 -12.74
CA ASP A 475 -30.95 26.08 -12.82
C ASP A 475 -31.41 25.02 -11.79
N PRO A 476 -32.56 25.22 -11.10
CA PRO A 476 -33.10 24.21 -10.19
C PRO A 476 -33.41 22.90 -10.91
N ILE A 477 -33.14 21.78 -10.25
CA ILE A 477 -33.52 20.46 -10.76
C ILE A 477 -34.92 20.11 -10.24
N ASN A 478 -35.85 19.83 -11.15
CA ASN A 478 -37.15 19.24 -10.79
C ASN A 478 -36.98 17.75 -10.56
N GLY A 479 -36.43 17.37 -9.40
CA GLY A 479 -36.17 15.98 -9.05
C GLY A 479 -35.80 15.78 -7.58
N SER A 480 -35.92 14.53 -7.11
CA SER A 480 -35.47 14.14 -5.78
C SER A 480 -33.95 14.26 -5.66
N CYS A 481 -33.49 14.72 -4.51
CA CYS A 481 -32.09 14.75 -4.17
C CYS A 481 -31.61 13.40 -3.60
N PRO A 482 -30.32 13.10 -3.74
CA PRO A 482 -29.74 11.89 -3.17
C PRO A 482 -29.90 11.87 -1.65
N ARG A 483 -30.23 10.70 -1.11
CA ARG A 483 -30.20 10.47 0.33
C ARG A 483 -28.76 10.25 0.78
N VAL A 484 -28.46 10.71 1.99
CA VAL A 484 -27.19 10.45 2.65
C VAL A 484 -27.11 8.96 3.02
N ILE A 485 -25.95 8.36 2.82
CA ILE A 485 -25.63 6.97 3.11
C ILE A 485 -24.90 6.91 4.44
N ASN A 486 -25.43 6.15 5.40
CA ASN A 486 -24.83 5.97 6.73
C ASN A 486 -23.88 4.76 6.71
N LEU A 487 -22.65 4.92 7.24
CA LEU A 487 -21.56 3.92 7.20
C LEU A 487 -21.34 3.09 8.48
#